data_AF-A0A5D8YDL8-F1
#
_entry.id   AF-A0A5D8YDL8-F1
#
_cell.length_a   1.000
_cell.length_b   1.000
_cell.length_c   1.000
_cell.angle_alpha   90.00
_cell.angle_beta   90.00
_cell.angle_gamma   90.00
#
_symmetry.space_group_name_H-M   'P 1'
#
loop_
_entity.id
_entity.type
_entity.pdbx_description
1 polymer ?
#
loop_
_entity_poly.entity_id
_entity_poly.type
_entity_poly.pdbx_seq_one_letter_code
_entity_poly.pdbx_strand_id
1 'polypeptide(L)'
;MAAYYADRGGTRPHAPGVGLVDVHAQVEAVIVAHQDRRRAAPPESIGARPVAALFVGCVADTYEASTRASLAVLMDACGIQLQTPAGQGCCGAVHAHSGNASGAAALATRNARAFEGATQVVTLATGCHAAVNDALAPRVP
;
A
#
# COMPACT_ATOMS: atom_id res chain seq x y z
N MET A 1 -21.20 25.62 5.69
CA MET A 1 -20.34 24.52 5.20
C MET A 1 -19.98 24.67 3.71
N ALA A 2 -20.88 25.17 2.84
CA ALA A 2 -20.58 25.45 1.43
C ALA A 2 -19.51 26.55 1.21
N ALA A 3 -19.39 27.54 2.10
CA ALA A 3 -18.40 28.61 1.98
C ALA A 3 -16.94 28.15 2.18
N TYR A 4 -16.69 27.03 2.87
CA TYR A 4 -15.33 26.48 3.05
C TYR A 4 -14.77 25.84 1.76
N TYR A 5 -15.64 25.42 0.84
CA TYR A 5 -15.25 24.77 -0.41
C TYR A 5 -15.15 25.73 -1.62
N ALA A 6 -15.72 26.93 -1.54
CA ALA A 6 -15.72 27.89 -2.65
C ALA A 6 -14.36 28.58 -2.87
N ASP A 7 -13.49 28.62 -1.84
CA ASP A 7 -12.23 29.40 -1.86
C ASP A 7 -11.03 28.66 -2.48
N ARG A 8 -11.19 27.39 -2.89
CA ARG A 8 -10.09 26.59 -3.48
C ARG A 8 -10.14 26.46 -5.01
N GLY A 9 -11.06 27.16 -5.68
CA GLY A 9 -11.12 27.22 -7.14
C GLY A 9 -9.97 28.01 -7.79
N GLY A 10 -9.09 28.63 -6.99
CA GLY A 10 -7.90 29.32 -7.50
C GLY A 10 -6.74 28.35 -7.72
N THR A 11 -6.27 28.23 -8.96
CA THR A 11 -4.94 27.69 -9.26
C THR A 11 -3.91 28.62 -8.65
N ARG A 12 -3.44 28.32 -7.43
CA ARG A 12 -2.23 28.98 -6.92
C ARG A 12 -1.12 28.63 -7.92
N PRO A 13 -0.43 29.61 -8.53
CA PRO A 13 0.70 29.30 -9.38
C PRO A 13 1.70 28.48 -8.55
N HIS A 14 2.00 27.26 -8.99
CA HIS A 14 3.10 26.50 -8.42
C HIS A 14 4.36 27.35 -8.58
N ALA A 15 5.11 27.55 -7.49
CA ALA A 15 6.42 28.16 -7.57
C ALA A 15 7.25 27.39 -8.62
N PRO A 16 7.88 28.06 -9.60
CA PRO A 16 8.65 27.37 -10.62
C PRO A 16 9.74 26.54 -9.94
N GLY A 17 9.72 25.21 -10.16
CA GLY A 17 10.79 24.30 -9.76
C GLY A 17 10.47 23.23 -8.70
N VAL A 18 9.28 23.18 -8.09
CA VAL A 18 8.93 22.09 -7.15
C VAL A 18 7.58 21.47 -7.54
N GLY A 19 7.64 20.43 -8.37
CA GLY A 19 6.49 19.61 -8.76
C GLY A 19 6.57 18.23 -8.10
N LEU A 20 5.46 17.76 -7.51
CA LEU A 20 5.36 16.46 -6.84
C LEU A 20 5.53 15.26 -7.80
N VAL A 21 5.53 15.49 -9.12
CA VAL A 21 5.29 14.44 -10.12
C VAL A 21 6.55 14.06 -10.91
N ASP A 22 7.47 14.99 -11.18
CA ASP A 22 8.64 14.71 -12.04
C ASP A 22 9.67 13.79 -11.37
N VAL A 23 9.88 13.93 -10.05
CA VAL A 23 10.86 13.11 -9.33
C VAL A 23 10.37 11.67 -9.15
N HIS A 24 9.06 11.45 -9.01
CA HIS A 24 8.53 10.09 -8.84
C HIS A 24 8.81 9.22 -10.07
N ALA A 25 8.56 9.74 -11.28
CA ALA A 25 8.84 9.01 -12.52
C ALA A 25 10.34 8.71 -12.69
N GLN A 26 11.22 9.65 -12.31
CA GLN A 26 12.67 9.44 -12.32
C GLN A 26 13.09 8.35 -11.33
N VAL A 27 12.52 8.35 -10.13
CA VAL A 27 12.78 7.33 -9.10
C VAL A 27 12.28 5.95 -9.56
N GLU A 28 11.07 5.87 -10.11
CA GLU A 28 10.50 4.63 -10.67
C GLU A 28 11.41 4.04 -11.76
N ALA A 29 11.90 4.88 -12.69
CA ALA A 29 12.82 4.44 -13.73
C ALA A 29 14.14 3.87 -13.16
N VAL A 30 14.68 4.49 -12.10
CA VAL A 30 15.88 4.00 -11.41
C VAL A 30 15.61 2.70 -10.67
N ILE A 31 14.47 2.58 -9.99
CA ILE A 31 14.06 1.35 -9.29
C ILE A 31 14.00 0.18 -10.29
N VAL A 32 13.30 0.35 -11.41
CA VAL A 32 13.21 -0.66 -12.47
C VAL A 32 14.59 -1.02 -13.02
N ALA A 33 15.41 -0.01 -13.36
CA ALA A 33 16.75 -0.26 -13.88
C ALA A 33 17.67 -1.00 -12.88
N HIS A 34 17.44 -0.85 -11.58
CA HIS A 34 18.18 -1.57 -10.54
C HIS A 34 17.70 -3.02 -10.37
N GLN A 35 16.39 -3.25 -10.50
CA GLN A 35 15.79 -4.59 -10.43
C GLN A 35 16.37 -5.52 -11.50
N ASP A 36 16.42 -5.06 -12.75
CA ASP A 36 16.92 -5.85 -13.88
C ASP A 36 18.37 -6.32 -13.67
N ARG A 37 19.19 -5.47 -13.03
CA ARG A 37 20.61 -5.76 -12.75
C ARG A 37 20.81 -6.71 -11.57
N ARG A 38 19.82 -6.83 -10.69
CA ARG A 38 19.91 -7.58 -9.42
C ARG A 38 19.01 -8.80 -9.36
N ARG A 39 18.47 -9.25 -10.49
CA ARG A 39 17.67 -10.48 -10.55
C ARG A 39 18.56 -11.69 -10.26
N ALA A 40 18.80 -11.95 -8.98
CA ALA A 40 19.45 -13.15 -8.50
C ALA A 40 18.53 -14.35 -8.71
N ALA A 41 19.11 -15.53 -8.93
CA ALA A 41 18.34 -16.76 -8.84
C ALA A 41 17.78 -16.89 -7.41
N PRO A 42 16.52 -17.32 -7.22
CA PRO A 42 15.97 -17.55 -5.90
C PRO A 42 16.90 -18.47 -5.11
N PRO A 43 17.14 -18.22 -3.81
CA PRO A 43 17.90 -19.16 -2.99
C PRO A 43 17.18 -20.52 -3.00
N GLU A 44 17.94 -21.60 -3.14
CA GLU A 44 17.40 -22.96 -3.08
C GLU A 44 16.81 -23.19 -1.67
N SER A 45 15.48 -23.28 -1.56
CA SER A 45 14.82 -23.36 -0.25
C SER A 45 14.77 -24.81 0.24
N ILE A 46 15.43 -25.08 1.37
CA ILE A 46 15.33 -26.34 2.09
C ILE A 46 14.18 -26.21 3.12
N GLY A 47 12.93 -26.42 2.69
CA GLY A 47 11.74 -26.39 3.55
C GLY A 47 10.65 -25.38 3.14
N ALA A 48 9.56 -25.32 3.91
CA ALA A 48 8.43 -24.41 3.65
C ALA A 48 8.80 -22.96 4.02
N ARG A 49 8.64 -22.04 3.07
CA ARG A 49 8.95 -20.62 3.25
C ARG A 49 7.87 -19.92 4.08
N PRO A 50 8.23 -19.03 5.03
CA PRO A 50 7.28 -18.15 5.68
C PRO A 50 6.50 -17.33 4.63
N VAL A 51 5.21 -17.13 4.86
CA VAL A 51 4.33 -16.40 3.93
C VAL A 51 3.93 -15.06 4.54
N ALA A 52 4.04 -13.99 3.75
CA ALA A 52 3.54 -12.66 4.09
C ALA A 52 2.51 -12.20 3.06
N ALA A 53 1.42 -11.60 3.52
CA ALA A 53 0.38 -11.04 2.66
C ALA A 53 0.60 -9.53 2.47
N LEU A 54 0.63 -9.07 1.23
CA LEU A 54 0.81 -7.66 0.87
C LEU A 54 -0.55 -6.94 0.84
N PHE A 55 -0.66 -5.88 1.63
CA PHE A 55 -1.69 -4.85 1.47
C PHE A 55 -1.23 -3.80 0.45
N VAL A 56 -2.03 -3.65 -0.61
CA VAL A 56 -1.80 -2.75 -1.75
C VAL A 56 -2.60 -1.45 -1.59
N GLY A 57 -3.81 -1.52 -1.02
CA GLY A 57 -4.66 -0.35 -0.84
C GLY A 57 -5.35 0.14 -2.11
N CYS A 58 -5.68 1.43 -2.17
CA CYS A 58 -6.37 2.05 -3.31
C CYS A 58 -5.49 3.05 -4.06
N VAL A 59 -5.03 4.11 -3.39
CA VAL A 59 -4.20 5.16 -4.01
C VAL A 59 -2.81 4.61 -4.34
N ALA A 60 -2.21 3.89 -3.39
CA ALA A 60 -0.89 3.29 -3.52
C ALA A 60 -0.77 2.33 -4.72
N ASP A 61 -1.86 1.65 -5.10
CA ASP A 61 -1.86 0.74 -6.26
C ASP A 61 -1.44 1.44 -7.56
N THR A 62 -1.77 2.73 -7.71
CA THR A 62 -1.51 3.49 -8.94
C THR A 62 -0.04 3.90 -9.09
N TYR A 63 0.70 4.05 -7.99
CA TYR A 63 2.03 4.66 -8.00
C TYR A 63 3.14 3.72 -7.51
N GLU A 64 2.81 2.64 -6.79
CA GLU A 64 3.81 1.80 -6.14
C GLU A 64 4.09 0.50 -6.88
N ALA A 65 3.79 0.42 -8.18
CA ALA A 65 3.97 -0.82 -8.96
C ALA A 65 5.43 -1.30 -8.96
N SER A 66 6.40 -0.45 -9.29
CA SER A 66 7.81 -0.87 -9.26
C SER A 66 8.30 -1.12 -7.84
N THR A 67 7.86 -0.32 -6.86
CA THR A 67 8.23 -0.50 -5.46
C THR A 67 7.75 -1.86 -4.93
N ARG A 68 6.53 -2.29 -5.30
CA ARG A 68 6.01 -3.63 -4.97
C ARG A 68 6.80 -4.75 -5.65
N ALA A 69 7.22 -4.55 -6.90
CA ALA A 69 8.11 -5.51 -7.57
C ALA A 69 9.46 -5.63 -6.85
N SER A 70 10.03 -4.51 -6.38
CA SER A 70 11.26 -4.52 -5.56
C SER A 70 11.04 -5.24 -4.23
N LEU A 71 9.90 -5.01 -3.59
CA LEU A 71 9.54 -5.69 -2.36
C LEU A 71 9.45 -7.20 -2.57
N ALA A 72 8.86 -7.66 -3.68
CA ALA A 72 8.79 -9.08 -4.01
C ALA A 72 10.20 -9.70 -4.17
N VAL A 73 11.12 -9.02 -4.86
CA VAL A 73 12.52 -9.45 -4.98
C VAL A 73 13.21 -9.50 -3.62
N LEU A 74 13.02 -8.48 -2.78
CA LEU A 74 13.61 -8.42 -1.45
C LEU A 74 13.09 -9.54 -0.53
N MET A 75 11.77 -9.74 -0.51
CA MET A 75 11.14 -10.81 0.26
C MET A 75 11.64 -12.18 -0.20
N ASP A 76 11.82 -12.36 -1.52
CA ASP A 76 12.38 -13.58 -2.07
C ASP A 76 13.82 -13.83 -1.62
N ALA A 77 14.68 -12.79 -1.66
CA ALA A 77 16.03 -12.85 -1.13
C ALA A 77 16.09 -13.13 0.38
N CYS A 78 15.06 -12.73 1.13
CA CYS A 78 14.90 -13.06 2.55
C CYS A 78 14.30 -14.46 2.79
N GLY A 79 13.97 -15.23 1.75
CA GLY A 79 13.33 -16.53 1.86
C GLY A 79 11.84 -16.46 2.23
N ILE A 80 11.21 -15.29 2.17
CA ILE A 80 9.80 -15.06 2.49
C ILE A 80 8.97 -15.07 1.21
N GLN A 81 7.91 -15.87 1.17
CA GLN A 81 6.98 -15.85 0.05
C GLN A 81 5.97 -14.71 0.23
N LEU A 82 5.99 -13.74 -0.69
CA LEU A 82 5.01 -12.66 -0.70
C LEU A 82 3.78 -13.07 -1.52
N GLN A 83 2.59 -12.95 -0.94
CA GLN A 83 1.31 -13.15 -1.61
C GLN A 83 0.55 -11.82 -1.65
N THR A 84 -0.30 -11.64 -2.66
CA THR A 84 -1.18 -10.45 -2.75
C THR A 84 -2.63 -10.94 -2.75
N PRO A 85 -3.30 -10.95 -1.58
CA PRO A 85 -4.68 -11.42 -1.50
C PRO A 85 -5.63 -10.58 -2.36
N ALA A 86 -6.51 -11.26 -3.10
CA ALA A 86 -7.54 -10.60 -3.89
C ALA A 86 -8.67 -10.06 -3.00
N GLY A 87 -9.45 -9.13 -3.51
CA GLY A 87 -10.62 -8.60 -2.79
C GLY A 87 -10.33 -7.52 -1.74
N GLN A 88 -9.06 -7.20 -1.48
CA GLN A 88 -8.65 -6.04 -0.68
C GLN A 88 -8.85 -4.70 -1.41
N GLY A 89 -8.71 -3.56 -0.72
CA GLY A 89 -8.61 -2.24 -1.35
C GLY A 89 -8.49 -1.12 -0.31
N CYS A 90 -9.22 -0.02 -0.47
CA CYS A 90 -9.06 1.16 0.42
C CYS A 90 -9.06 0.75 1.91
N CYS A 91 -8.07 1.25 2.68
CA CYS A 91 -7.93 0.96 4.10
C CYS A 91 -9.00 1.65 4.97
N GLY A 92 -9.74 2.62 4.43
CA GLY A 92 -10.78 3.35 5.17
C GLY A 92 -10.26 4.51 6.02
N ALA A 93 -8.94 4.71 6.16
CA ALA A 93 -8.37 5.79 6.95
C ALA A 93 -8.95 7.16 6.59
N VAL A 94 -8.99 7.54 5.30
CA VAL A 94 -9.56 8.83 4.86
C VAL A 94 -11.05 8.95 5.19
N HIS A 95 -11.81 7.85 5.12
CA HIS A 95 -13.22 7.84 5.48
C HIS A 95 -13.39 8.15 6.97
N ALA A 96 -12.60 7.50 7.83
CA ALA A 96 -12.60 7.76 9.27
C ALA A 96 -12.25 9.22 9.60
N HIS A 97 -11.18 9.77 9.01
CA HIS A 97 -10.79 11.18 9.21
C HIS A 97 -11.86 12.18 8.75
N SER A 98 -12.66 11.83 7.74
CA SER A 98 -13.79 12.66 7.28
C SER A 98 -15.06 12.54 8.13
N GLY A 99 -15.06 11.70 9.17
CA GLY A 99 -16.24 11.39 9.98
C GLY A 99 -17.17 10.31 9.38
N ASN A 100 -16.81 9.70 8.24
CA ASN A 100 -17.56 8.62 7.62
C ASN A 100 -17.23 7.27 8.25
N ALA A 101 -17.71 7.05 9.47
CA ALA A 101 -17.47 5.83 10.24
C ALA A 101 -18.06 4.57 9.58
N SER A 102 -19.25 4.67 8.97
CA SER A 102 -19.89 3.54 8.31
C SER A 102 -19.12 3.09 7.07
N GLY A 103 -18.63 4.02 6.26
CA GLY A 103 -17.75 3.73 5.12
C GLY A 103 -16.42 3.10 5.56
N ALA A 104 -15.80 3.63 6.61
CA ALA A 104 -14.58 3.05 7.18
C ALA A 104 -14.81 1.61 7.67
N ALA A 105 -15.91 1.34 8.39
CA ALA A 105 -16.27 0.01 8.87
C ALA A 105 -16.52 -0.99 7.74
N ALA A 106 -17.22 -0.58 6.68
CA ALA A 106 -17.46 -1.45 5.51
C ALA A 106 -16.15 -1.84 4.81
N LEU A 107 -15.22 -0.89 4.65
CA LEU A 107 -13.90 -1.14 4.09
C LEU A 107 -13.05 -2.04 4.99
N ALA A 108 -13.10 -1.85 6.31
CA ALA A 108 -12.42 -2.71 7.27
C ALA A 108 -12.93 -4.15 7.17
N THR A 109 -14.25 -4.38 7.13
CA THR A 109 -14.83 -5.73 6.96
C THR A 109 -14.40 -6.37 5.63
N ARG A 110 -14.35 -5.61 4.54
CA ARG A 110 -13.85 -6.10 3.25
C ARG A 110 -12.40 -6.56 3.34
N ASN A 111 -11.53 -5.75 3.95
CA ASN A 111 -10.12 -6.10 4.10
C ASN A 111 -9.95 -7.28 5.08
N ALA A 112 -10.67 -7.32 6.21
CA ALA A 112 -10.63 -8.46 7.13
C ALA A 112 -10.91 -9.80 6.41
N ARG A 113 -11.90 -9.84 5.51
CA ARG A 113 -12.20 -11.01 4.68
C ARG A 113 -11.08 -11.32 3.68
N ALA A 114 -10.51 -10.31 3.04
CA ALA A 114 -9.44 -10.50 2.06
C ALA A 114 -8.17 -11.10 2.68
N PHE A 115 -7.92 -10.83 3.96
CA PHE A 115 -6.74 -11.29 4.70
C PHE A 115 -7.07 -12.43 5.68
N GLU A 116 -8.22 -13.08 5.54
CA GLU A 116 -8.58 -14.23 6.38
C GLU A 116 -7.51 -15.34 6.26
N GLY A 117 -7.00 -15.80 7.40
CA GLY A 117 -5.93 -16.81 7.45
C GLY A 117 -4.50 -16.27 7.26
N ALA A 118 -4.32 -14.98 6.97
CA ALA A 118 -2.99 -14.37 6.92
C ALA A 118 -2.44 -14.18 8.35
N THR A 119 -1.21 -14.65 8.58
CA THR A 119 -0.52 -14.51 9.89
C THR A 119 0.46 -13.34 9.92
N GLN A 120 0.87 -12.85 8.75
CA GLN A 120 1.80 -11.75 8.56
C GLN A 120 1.27 -10.85 7.44
N VAL A 121 1.13 -9.56 7.71
CA VAL A 121 0.67 -8.58 6.71
C VAL A 121 1.68 -7.45 6.60
N VAL A 122 2.05 -7.12 5.36
CA VAL A 122 3.01 -6.06 5.01
C VAL A 122 2.26 -4.98 4.23
N THR A 123 2.58 -3.71 4.50
CA THR A 123 2.06 -2.56 3.75
C THR A 123 3.19 -1.58 3.46
N LEU A 124 3.24 -1.06 2.25
CA LEU A 124 4.10 0.08 1.89
C LEU A 124 3.39 1.42 2.14
N ALA A 125 2.06 1.40 2.20
CA ALA A 125 1.22 2.55 2.48
C ALA A 125 1.19 2.85 3.99
N THR A 126 2.17 3.59 4.49
CA THR A 126 2.30 3.94 5.92
C THR A 126 1.05 4.63 6.47
N GLY A 127 0.40 5.51 5.70
CA GLY A 127 -0.86 6.16 6.08
C GLY A 127 -2.06 5.23 6.24
N CYS A 128 -1.97 3.99 5.76
CA CYS A 128 -2.98 2.96 5.95
C CYS A 128 -2.69 2.03 7.14
N HIS A 129 -1.49 2.09 7.74
CA HIS A 129 -1.02 1.06 8.66
C HIS A 129 -1.97 0.84 9.85
N ALA A 130 -2.36 1.90 10.56
CA ALA A 130 -3.27 1.78 11.71
C ALA A 130 -4.64 1.20 11.31
N ALA A 131 -5.25 1.71 10.24
CA ALA A 131 -6.56 1.26 9.79
C ALA A 131 -6.55 -0.21 9.31
N VAL A 132 -5.45 -0.65 8.68
CA VAL A 132 -5.26 -2.06 8.31
C VAL A 132 -5.08 -2.91 9.57
N ASN A 133 -4.22 -2.49 10.50
CA ASN A 133 -4.03 -3.20 11.76
C ASN A 133 -5.36 -3.38 12.52
N ASP A 134 -6.15 -2.33 12.65
CA ASP A 134 -7.45 -2.37 13.35
C ASP A 134 -8.48 -3.26 12.63
N ALA A 135 -8.42 -3.33 11.30
CA ALA A 135 -9.28 -4.22 10.53
C ALA A 135 -8.93 -5.71 10.69
N LEU A 136 -7.66 -6.02 10.97
CA LEU A 136 -7.13 -7.38 11.06
C LEU A 136 -7.05 -7.90 12.51
N ALA A 137 -6.91 -6.99 13.48
CA ALA A 137 -6.89 -7.35 14.88
C ALA A 137 -8.25 -7.91 15.32
N PRO A 138 -8.28 -8.89 16.25
CA PRO A 138 -9.52 -9.27 16.92
C PRO A 138 -10.10 -8.00 17.57
N ARG A 139 -11.34 -7.65 17.25
CA ARG A 139 -12.01 -6.53 17.92
C ARG A 139 -12.14 -6.90 19.39
N VAL A 140 -11.31 -6.30 20.24
CA VAL A 140 -11.55 -6.31 21.69
C VAL A 140 -12.80 -5.43 21.90
N PRO A 141 -13.86 -5.96 22.53
CA PRO A 141 -15.06 -5.19 22.83
C PRO A 141 -14.79 -3.99 23.74
#